data_AF-A0A9P8I6C7-F1
#
_entry.id   AF-A0A9P8I6C7-F1
#
_cell.length_a   1.000
_cell.length_b   1.000
_cell.length_c   1.000
_cell.angle_alpha   90.00
_cell.angle_beta   90.00
_cell.angle_gamma   90.00
#
_symmetry.space_group_name_H-M   'P 1'
#
loop_
_entity.id
_entity.type
_entity.pdbx_description
1 polymer ?
#
loop_
_entity_poly.entity_id
_entity_poly.type
_entity_poly.pdbx_seq_one_letter_code
_entity_poly.pdbx_strand_id
1 'polypeptide(L)'
;MTAQNRINGTPPLPNGVIGGLGGLGEHQKRRGARSPAKPSALRGTHREELHDLICVGFGPASLAIAIALHDMLVSPDYSNNLSQLRPSREPKTLFLERQPQFAWHVDMLLPGAKMQISFIKDLATLRNPQSEFTFLNYLHHQNRLLQFSNLGTFNPLRAEYEDYMHWCAGSFEEVVDYSQEVSQIVPEKYLTGSSKVDSFVVRSRDLRTGELRSQRARHVVIAIGGTPRIPKSLLQNHPRIIHSSMYLTAVPALLKDRDKDYHIAVIGSGQSAAEVFNDLHSRYPNARTTLLMKDGALHPSDDSPFVNEIFHPSGVDDVYQRPPEVRKASIAYNRGTNYGVVCRDLLESLYADMYAQRLLNSNEEEWQHRIRPYRKVASIEDSPSSDERMRLHICNSSGIYEKDSVCCDEQLDVDAVLVATGYVRNAHEEMLKPASTTYGGNGKEEDNDDDDDDLPTIEDLPYTILKKGGFTTEDWSLNDRVRGVEEGAGSIDGSRSALGDSSGGSRVPFHAPQVSHSSMHSFPYVRMNEERAYRDRSHFRNKYRPCPKAERDGSSLSSEELSSVSLIDNDKDMEEIEERAASSNSSDDMASDPRIATT
;
A
#
# COMPACT_ATOMS: atom_id res chain seq x y z
N MET A 1 -4.69 38.43 58.23
CA MET A 1 -3.83 37.35 58.75
C MET A 1 -4.26 36.05 58.10
N THR A 2 -3.40 35.52 57.22
CA THR A 2 -3.14 34.10 56.92
C THR A 2 -4.29 33.09 56.73
N ALA A 3 -4.44 32.68 55.46
CA ALA A 3 -4.31 31.31 54.91
C ALA A 3 -5.32 30.20 55.29
N GLN A 4 -5.94 29.59 54.27
CA GLN A 4 -5.65 28.21 53.84
C GLN A 4 -6.38 27.81 52.54
N ASN A 5 -5.63 27.12 51.66
CA ASN A 5 -6.03 26.47 50.41
C ASN A 5 -7.13 25.43 50.59
N ARG A 6 -8.01 25.28 49.58
CA ARG A 6 -8.48 23.96 49.10
C ARG A 6 -8.85 24.01 47.62
N ILE A 7 -8.22 23.10 46.89
CA ILE A 7 -8.47 22.70 45.50
C ILE A 7 -9.78 21.90 45.45
N ASN A 8 -10.63 22.17 44.46
CA ASN A 8 -11.69 21.31 43.90
C ASN A 8 -12.03 21.94 42.53
N GLY A 9 -11.73 21.32 41.40
CA GLY A 9 -12.46 20.15 40.88
C GLY A 9 -13.29 20.63 39.69
N THR A 10 -12.69 20.65 38.50
CA THR A 10 -13.34 20.99 37.23
C THR A 10 -14.39 19.92 36.90
N PRO A 11 -15.66 20.28 36.64
CA PRO A 11 -16.67 19.29 36.25
C PRO A 11 -16.41 18.79 34.83
N PRO A 12 -16.69 17.50 34.52
CA PRO A 12 -16.55 16.96 33.18
C PRO A 12 -17.62 17.55 32.25
N LEU A 13 -17.21 17.93 31.04
CA LEU A 13 -18.10 18.41 29.98
C LEU A 13 -19.06 17.29 29.55
N PRO A 14 -20.34 17.60 29.30
CA PRO A 14 -21.35 16.60 28.96
C PRO A 14 -21.16 16.05 27.55
N ASN A 15 -21.39 14.73 27.42
CA ASN A 15 -21.51 14.01 26.15
C ASN A 15 -22.46 14.73 25.19
N GLY A 16 -21.87 15.40 24.20
CA GLY A 16 -22.57 16.05 23.11
C GLY A 16 -22.76 15.07 21.94
N VAL A 17 -23.97 14.54 21.83
CA VAL A 17 -24.72 14.28 20.59
C VAL A 17 -23.86 14.17 19.31
N ILE A 18 -23.41 12.95 19.00
CA ILE A 18 -23.24 12.50 17.61
C ILE A 18 -24.35 11.49 17.33
N GLY A 19 -25.59 11.95 17.47
CA GLY A 19 -26.76 11.24 16.98
C GLY A 19 -27.13 11.80 15.61
N GLY A 20 -26.96 11.01 14.56
CA GLY A 20 -27.49 11.32 13.22
C GLY A 20 -26.47 11.60 12.13
N LEU A 21 -25.60 10.64 11.80
CA LEU A 21 -24.90 10.59 10.50
C LEU A 21 -25.28 9.33 9.71
N GLY A 22 -26.54 8.89 9.82
CA GLY A 22 -27.12 7.82 8.99
C GLY A 22 -27.38 8.22 7.53
N GLY A 23 -26.73 9.27 7.01
CA GLY A 23 -27.08 9.91 5.74
C GLY A 23 -25.92 10.14 4.76
N LEU A 24 -24.76 9.48 4.94
CA LEU A 24 -23.67 9.63 3.97
C LEU A 24 -23.99 9.01 2.60
N GLY A 25 -24.89 8.01 2.54
CA GLY A 25 -25.41 7.44 1.29
C GLY A 25 -26.34 8.38 0.52
N GLU A 26 -27.07 9.28 1.19
CA GLU A 26 -27.89 10.30 0.52
C GLU A 26 -27.12 11.59 0.20
N HIS A 27 -26.01 11.86 0.89
CA HIS A 27 -25.18 13.05 0.64
C HIS A 27 -24.49 13.05 -0.74
N GLN A 28 -24.34 11.90 -1.39
CA GLN A 28 -23.86 11.86 -2.78
C GLN A 28 -24.86 12.46 -3.80
N LYS A 29 -26.17 12.44 -3.52
CA LYS A 29 -27.19 13.00 -4.42
C LYS A 29 -27.32 14.53 -4.35
N ARG A 30 -26.70 15.19 -3.36
CA ARG A 30 -26.83 16.64 -3.10
C ARG A 30 -25.49 17.39 -3.12
N ARG A 31 -24.47 16.92 -3.86
CA ARG A 31 -23.30 17.78 -4.16
C ARG A 31 -23.70 18.70 -5.32
N GLY A 32 -23.74 20.01 -5.07
CA GLY A 32 -23.90 21.03 -6.12
C GLY A 32 -22.85 20.84 -7.22
N ALA A 33 -23.14 21.35 -8.43
CA ALA A 33 -22.29 21.18 -9.61
C ALA A 33 -20.81 21.40 -9.25
N ARG A 34 -20.04 20.31 -9.24
CA ARG A 34 -18.62 20.31 -8.92
C ARG A 34 -17.93 21.07 -10.04
N SER A 35 -17.34 22.22 -9.75
CA SER A 35 -16.50 22.88 -10.75
C SER A 35 -15.18 22.12 -10.78
N PRO A 36 -14.85 21.43 -11.89
CA PRO A 36 -13.56 20.76 -12.01
C PRO A 36 -12.42 21.79 -11.93
N ALA A 37 -11.18 21.33 -11.84
CA ALA A 37 -10.08 22.20 -12.20
C ALA A 37 -10.23 22.64 -13.68
N LYS A 38 -9.40 23.58 -14.11
CA LYS A 38 -9.41 24.00 -15.53
C LYS A 38 -9.23 22.77 -16.43
N PRO A 39 -9.86 22.75 -17.62
CA PRO A 39 -9.69 21.65 -18.55
C PRO A 39 -8.21 21.36 -18.81
N SER A 40 -7.86 20.08 -18.90
CA SER A 40 -6.49 19.66 -19.14
C SER A 40 -5.96 20.16 -20.49
N ALA A 41 -4.63 20.25 -20.62
CA ALA A 41 -3.96 20.44 -21.89
C ALA A 41 -4.01 19.19 -22.79
N LEU A 42 -4.33 18.02 -22.24
CA LEU A 42 -4.52 16.78 -23.00
C LEU A 42 -5.85 16.80 -23.77
N ARG A 43 -5.83 16.31 -25.00
CA ARG A 43 -6.97 16.26 -25.93
C ARG A 43 -7.35 14.82 -26.27
N GLY A 44 -8.65 14.62 -26.47
CA GLY A 44 -9.20 13.34 -26.92
C GLY A 44 -8.62 12.90 -28.26
N THR A 45 -8.28 11.61 -28.36
CA THR A 45 -7.81 10.97 -29.61
C THR A 45 -8.93 10.12 -30.20
N HIS A 46 -9.07 10.09 -31.53
CA HIS A 46 -10.07 9.24 -32.18
C HIS A 46 -9.77 7.76 -31.92
N ARG A 47 -10.80 6.96 -31.64
CA ARG A 47 -10.68 5.58 -31.13
C ARG A 47 -9.90 4.63 -32.06
N GLU A 48 -10.02 4.83 -33.38
CA GLU A 48 -9.35 4.01 -34.40
C GLU A 48 -7.88 4.39 -34.61
N GLU A 49 -7.45 5.53 -34.10
CA GLU A 49 -6.06 5.96 -34.23
C GLU A 49 -5.14 5.17 -33.32
N LEU A 50 -3.89 5.03 -33.77
CA LEU A 50 -2.83 4.47 -32.94
C LEU A 50 -2.47 5.48 -31.85
N HIS A 51 -2.74 5.11 -30.60
CA HIS A 51 -2.41 5.89 -29.42
C HIS A 51 -0.92 5.76 -29.10
N ASP A 52 -0.34 6.80 -28.52
CA ASP A 52 1.02 6.71 -27.97
C ASP A 52 1.00 5.93 -26.65
N LEU A 53 0.00 6.19 -25.81
CA LEU A 53 -0.14 5.57 -24.49
C LEU A 53 -1.62 5.25 -24.20
N ILE A 54 -1.90 4.01 -23.78
CA ILE A 54 -3.15 3.64 -23.11
C ILE A 54 -2.85 3.27 -21.66
N CYS A 55 -3.59 3.87 -20.73
CA CYS A 55 -3.55 3.50 -19.31
C CYS A 55 -4.82 2.71 -18.95
N VAL A 56 -4.65 1.51 -18.40
CA VAL A 56 -5.72 0.65 -17.92
C VAL A 56 -5.93 0.90 -16.42
N GLY A 57 -7.13 1.31 -16.05
CA GLY A 57 -7.46 1.86 -14.74
C GLY A 57 -7.21 3.37 -14.68
N PHE A 58 -8.14 4.11 -14.06
CA PHE A 58 -8.02 5.55 -13.78
C PHE A 58 -8.12 5.85 -12.28
N GLY A 59 -7.46 5.02 -11.48
CA GLY A 59 -7.19 5.31 -10.06
C GLY A 59 -6.05 6.33 -9.88
N PRO A 60 -5.60 6.54 -8.62
CA PRO A 60 -4.59 7.58 -8.29
C PRO A 60 -3.29 7.48 -9.10
N ALA A 61 -2.82 6.27 -9.44
CA ALA A 61 -1.60 6.06 -10.21
C ALA A 61 -1.70 6.63 -11.64
N SER A 62 -2.74 6.23 -12.39
CA SER A 62 -2.99 6.78 -13.73
C SER A 62 -3.36 8.27 -13.69
N LEU A 63 -4.08 8.71 -12.67
CA LEU A 63 -4.40 10.12 -12.48
C LEU A 63 -3.12 10.96 -12.28
N ALA A 64 -2.16 10.48 -11.49
CA ALA A 64 -0.86 11.14 -11.32
C ALA A 64 -0.07 11.21 -12.64
N ILE A 65 -0.15 10.17 -13.50
CA ILE A 65 0.44 10.19 -14.85
C ILE A 65 -0.24 11.28 -15.71
N ALA A 66 -1.57 11.34 -15.70
CA ALA A 66 -2.32 12.37 -16.43
C ALA A 66 -1.95 13.79 -15.99
N ILE A 67 -1.86 14.02 -14.68
CA ILE A 67 -1.41 15.29 -14.09
C ILE A 67 0.03 15.62 -14.49
N ALA A 68 0.95 14.66 -14.42
CA ALA A 68 2.33 14.90 -14.81
C ALA A 68 2.47 15.24 -16.30
N LEU A 69 1.70 14.58 -17.17
CA LEU A 69 1.64 14.89 -18.61
C LEU A 69 1.05 16.27 -18.87
N HIS A 70 -0.02 16.65 -18.15
CA HIS A 70 -0.57 18.01 -18.22
C HIS A 70 0.49 19.05 -17.86
N ASP A 71 1.11 18.89 -16.70
CA ASP A 71 2.08 19.86 -16.17
C ASP A 71 3.28 20.03 -17.12
N MET A 72 3.73 18.96 -17.77
CA MET A 72 4.77 18.99 -18.80
C MET A 72 4.38 19.83 -20.04
N LEU A 73 3.11 19.82 -20.42
CA LEU A 73 2.59 20.54 -21.59
C LEU A 73 2.35 22.02 -21.31
N VAL A 74 1.89 22.39 -20.11
CA VAL A 74 1.50 23.77 -19.79
C VAL A 74 2.62 24.62 -19.19
N SER A 75 3.58 24.01 -18.49
CA SER A 75 4.55 24.78 -17.71
C SER A 75 5.72 25.23 -18.60
N PRO A 76 6.00 26.54 -18.80
CA PRO A 76 7.09 27.04 -19.64
C PRO A 76 8.49 26.76 -19.07
N ASP A 77 8.60 26.65 -17.74
CA ASP A 77 9.84 26.51 -16.96
C ASP A 77 9.92 25.19 -16.17
N TYR A 78 9.17 24.16 -16.60
CA TYR A 78 9.31 22.81 -16.06
C TYR A 78 10.80 22.46 -15.99
N SER A 79 11.29 22.10 -14.78
CA SER A 79 12.70 22.22 -14.35
C SER A 79 13.71 22.00 -15.49
N ASN A 80 14.82 22.74 -15.51
CA ASN A 80 15.84 22.68 -16.59
C ASN A 80 16.29 21.26 -17.03
N ASN A 81 16.05 20.23 -16.23
CA ASN A 81 16.30 18.83 -16.57
C ASN A 81 15.17 18.16 -17.37
N LEU A 82 13.91 18.60 -17.25
CA LEU A 82 12.72 18.02 -17.87
C LEU A 82 12.20 18.81 -19.10
N SER A 83 12.64 20.06 -19.31
CA SER A 83 12.31 20.82 -20.52
C SER A 83 12.76 20.10 -21.82
N GLN A 84 13.79 19.26 -21.71
CA GLN A 84 14.26 18.37 -22.79
C GLN A 84 13.33 17.19 -23.09
N LEU A 85 12.43 16.85 -22.16
CA LEU A 85 11.44 15.77 -22.30
C LEU A 85 10.11 16.28 -22.84
N ARG A 86 9.98 17.58 -23.16
CA ARG A 86 8.77 18.07 -23.83
C ARG A 86 8.64 17.39 -25.19
N PRO A 87 7.54 16.66 -25.44
CA PRO A 87 7.37 16.00 -26.72
C PRO A 87 7.18 17.06 -27.81
N SER A 88 7.68 16.77 -29.01
CA SER A 88 7.58 17.67 -30.18
C SER A 88 6.14 17.88 -30.66
N ARG A 89 5.22 17.04 -30.19
CA ARG A 89 3.78 17.14 -30.38
C ARG A 89 3.06 16.66 -29.12
N GLU A 90 1.78 17.00 -29.01
CA GLU A 90 0.93 16.45 -27.96
C GLU A 90 0.85 14.91 -28.06
N PRO A 91 1.00 14.18 -26.94
CA PRO A 91 0.88 12.72 -26.92
C PRO A 91 -0.59 12.29 -27.03
N LYS A 92 -0.84 11.28 -27.87
CA LYS A 92 -2.16 10.66 -28.01
C LYS A 92 -2.38 9.69 -26.85
N THR A 93 -3.15 10.12 -25.85
CA THR A 93 -3.36 9.38 -24.61
C THR A 93 -4.82 8.99 -24.41
N LEU A 94 -5.05 7.81 -23.84
CA LEU A 94 -6.38 7.33 -23.47
C LEU A 94 -6.30 6.55 -22.16
N PHE A 95 -7.22 6.84 -21.25
CA PHE A 95 -7.39 6.16 -19.98
C PHE A 95 -8.69 5.36 -20.00
N LEU A 96 -8.65 4.09 -19.60
CA LEU A 96 -9.81 3.20 -19.58
C LEU A 96 -10.14 2.83 -18.13
N GLU A 97 -11.32 3.17 -17.63
CA GLU A 97 -11.73 2.89 -16.24
C GLU A 97 -13.03 2.10 -16.22
N ARG A 98 -13.08 1.03 -15.42
CA ARG A 98 -14.27 0.18 -15.31
C ARG A 98 -15.42 0.87 -14.57
N GLN A 99 -15.12 1.72 -13.59
CA GLN A 99 -16.15 2.47 -12.87
C GLN A 99 -16.80 3.51 -13.80
N PRO A 100 -18.08 3.87 -13.56
CA PRO A 100 -18.80 4.83 -14.39
C PRO A 100 -18.32 6.27 -14.21
N GLN A 101 -17.53 6.54 -13.17
CA GLN A 101 -16.91 7.83 -12.85
C GLN A 101 -15.70 7.58 -11.94
N PHE A 102 -14.85 8.60 -11.73
CA PHE A 102 -13.75 8.50 -10.78
C PHE A 102 -14.28 8.25 -9.37
N ALA A 103 -13.75 7.22 -8.71
CA ALA A 103 -14.05 6.85 -7.35
C ALA A 103 -12.88 6.08 -6.74
N TRP A 104 -12.49 6.45 -5.51
CA TRP A 104 -11.37 5.86 -4.79
C TRP A 104 -11.83 5.18 -3.50
N HIS A 105 -11.85 3.84 -3.51
CA HIS A 105 -12.27 3.00 -2.38
C HIS A 105 -13.55 3.48 -1.68
N VAL A 106 -14.58 3.83 -2.47
CA VAL A 106 -15.82 4.47 -1.98
C VAL A 106 -16.49 3.68 -0.87
N ASP A 107 -16.42 2.36 -0.93
CA ASP A 107 -17.00 1.44 0.06
C ASP A 107 -16.26 1.38 1.40
N MET A 108 -15.09 2.00 1.49
CA MET A 108 -14.33 2.19 2.71
C MET A 108 -14.21 3.67 3.10
N LEU A 109 -15.03 4.58 2.54
CA LEU A 109 -15.11 5.98 2.99
C LEU A 109 -15.92 6.11 4.29
N LEU A 110 -15.49 5.39 5.32
CA LEU A 110 -16.12 5.34 6.62
C LEU A 110 -16.15 6.73 7.29
N PRO A 111 -17.20 7.06 8.04
CA PRO A 111 -17.29 8.32 8.78
C PRO A 111 -16.07 8.51 9.68
N GLY A 112 -15.43 9.68 9.59
CA GLY A 112 -14.27 10.02 10.42
C GLY A 112 -12.94 9.36 10.00
N ALA A 113 -12.92 8.48 9.01
CA ALA A 113 -11.69 7.86 8.56
C ALA A 113 -10.73 8.90 7.93
N LYS A 114 -9.47 8.85 8.32
CA LYS A 114 -8.41 9.79 7.91
C LYS A 114 -7.43 9.13 6.94
N MET A 115 -6.75 9.96 6.16
CA MET A 115 -5.59 9.55 5.38
C MET A 115 -4.45 9.12 6.31
N GLN A 116 -3.79 8.01 5.99
CA GLN A 116 -2.59 7.53 6.71
C GLN A 116 -1.30 8.14 6.14
N ILE A 117 -1.42 9.21 5.36
CA ILE A 117 -0.31 9.88 4.69
C ILE A 117 -0.54 11.39 4.73
N SER A 118 0.54 12.16 4.85
CA SER A 118 0.48 13.62 4.81
C SER A 118 -0.08 14.11 3.48
N PHE A 119 -0.94 15.14 3.51
CA PHE A 119 -1.46 15.78 2.29
C PHE A 119 -0.36 16.37 1.39
N ILE A 120 0.86 16.60 1.89
CA ILE A 120 1.99 17.05 1.07
C ILE A 120 2.41 15.97 0.06
N LYS A 121 2.17 14.69 0.38
CA LYS A 121 2.36 13.56 -0.54
C LYS A 121 1.12 13.39 -1.45
N ASP A 122 0.60 14.51 -1.96
CA ASP A 122 -0.46 14.52 -2.98
C ASP A 122 0.07 14.13 -4.37
N LEU A 123 -0.77 14.24 -5.39
CA LEU A 123 -0.46 13.78 -6.74
C LEU A 123 0.53 14.68 -7.51
N ALA A 124 0.98 15.80 -6.92
CA ALA A 124 1.79 16.79 -7.62
C ALA A 124 2.89 17.46 -6.78
N THR A 125 2.64 17.81 -5.51
CA THR A 125 3.47 18.70 -4.70
C THR A 125 4.93 18.27 -4.64
N LEU A 126 5.24 16.98 -4.41
CA LEU A 126 6.62 16.51 -4.35
C LEU A 126 7.36 16.58 -5.70
N ARG A 127 6.64 16.57 -6.83
CA ARG A 127 7.19 16.76 -8.17
C ARG A 127 7.28 18.24 -8.52
N ASN A 128 6.22 19.00 -8.25
CA ASN A 128 6.09 20.42 -8.52
C ASN A 128 5.04 21.07 -7.58
N PRO A 129 5.47 21.80 -6.53
CA PRO A 129 4.55 22.53 -5.65
C PRO A 129 3.75 23.64 -6.34
N GLN A 130 4.13 24.05 -7.55
CA GLN A 130 3.41 25.05 -8.35
C GLN A 130 2.36 24.43 -9.28
N SER A 131 2.19 23.10 -9.28
CA SER A 131 1.13 22.46 -10.07
C SER A 131 -0.25 22.98 -9.66
N GLU A 132 -1.15 23.14 -10.63
CA GLU A 132 -2.56 23.46 -10.34
C GLU A 132 -3.25 22.32 -9.58
N PHE A 133 -2.68 21.10 -9.58
CA PHE A 133 -3.27 19.90 -8.98
C PHE A 133 -2.79 19.58 -7.56
N THR A 134 -2.19 20.54 -6.85
CA THR A 134 -1.85 20.33 -5.43
C THR A 134 -3.11 20.32 -4.55
N PHE A 135 -3.07 19.59 -3.43
CA PHE A 135 -4.18 19.53 -2.46
C PHE A 135 -4.50 20.91 -1.89
N LEU A 136 -3.48 21.74 -1.65
CA LEU A 136 -3.67 23.11 -1.19
C LEU A 136 -4.38 23.99 -2.23
N ASN A 137 -4.04 23.84 -3.51
CA ASN A 137 -4.73 24.58 -4.57
C ASN A 137 -6.19 24.12 -4.72
N TYR A 138 -6.45 22.81 -4.59
CA TYR A 138 -7.81 22.29 -4.48
C TYR A 138 -8.58 22.94 -3.31
N LEU A 139 -8.02 22.97 -2.10
CA LEU A 139 -8.66 23.60 -0.96
C LEU A 139 -8.94 25.09 -1.18
N HIS A 140 -8.04 25.78 -1.89
CA HIS A 140 -8.25 27.17 -2.29
C HIS A 140 -9.45 27.31 -3.25
N HIS A 141 -9.52 26.48 -4.30
CA HIS A 141 -10.64 26.44 -5.24
C HIS A 141 -11.99 26.12 -4.55
N GLN A 142 -11.96 25.28 -3.51
CA GLN A 142 -13.14 24.94 -2.73
C GLN A 142 -13.49 25.95 -1.63
N ASN A 143 -12.76 27.07 -1.53
CA ASN A 143 -12.91 28.08 -0.46
C ASN A 143 -12.81 27.48 0.96
N ARG A 144 -12.00 26.43 1.12
CA ARG A 144 -11.81 25.69 2.38
C ARG A 144 -10.38 25.76 2.93
N LEU A 145 -9.46 26.43 2.25
CA LEU A 145 -8.04 26.48 2.65
C LEU A 145 -7.83 26.99 4.08
N LEU A 146 -8.47 28.10 4.46
CA LEU A 146 -8.33 28.67 5.80
C LEU A 146 -8.95 27.75 6.87
N GLN A 147 -10.11 27.17 6.56
CA GLN A 147 -10.83 26.25 7.45
C GLN A 147 -10.00 24.97 7.68
N PHE A 148 -9.41 24.42 6.63
CA PHE A 148 -8.51 23.28 6.73
C PHE A 148 -7.25 23.62 7.54
N SER A 149 -6.67 24.81 7.32
CA SER A 149 -5.52 25.27 8.12
C SER A 149 -5.83 25.33 9.61
N ASN A 150 -7.05 25.68 10.00
CA ASN A 150 -7.46 25.75 11.41
C ASN A 150 -7.58 24.36 12.07
N LEU A 151 -7.67 23.27 11.29
CA LEU A 151 -7.67 21.91 11.85
C LEU A 151 -6.30 21.50 12.42
N GLY A 152 -5.21 22.14 12.00
CA GLY A 152 -3.86 21.82 12.46
C GLY A 152 -3.44 20.38 12.17
N THR A 153 -3.96 19.77 11.10
CA THR A 153 -3.72 18.36 10.74
C THR A 153 -3.00 18.22 9.40
N PHE A 154 -2.16 17.19 9.27
CA PHE A 154 -1.57 16.77 8.00
C PHE A 154 -2.36 15.65 7.32
N ASN A 155 -3.35 15.07 8.01
CA ASN A 155 -4.05 13.86 7.62
C ASN A 155 -5.53 14.19 7.36
N PRO A 156 -5.89 14.62 6.13
CA PRO A 156 -7.27 14.96 5.80
C PRO A 156 -8.18 13.74 5.96
N LEU A 157 -9.49 13.98 6.01
CA LEU A 157 -10.47 12.89 5.93
C LEU A 157 -10.33 12.18 4.58
N ARG A 158 -10.48 10.85 4.55
CA ARG A 158 -10.45 10.07 3.29
C ARG A 158 -11.50 10.57 2.30
N ALA A 159 -12.67 10.99 2.79
CA ALA A 159 -13.73 11.56 1.97
C ALA A 159 -13.35 12.92 1.35
N GLU A 160 -12.52 13.73 2.01
CA GLU A 160 -12.02 15.00 1.45
C GLU A 160 -10.91 14.76 0.44
N TYR A 161 -10.09 13.73 0.66
CA TYR A 161 -9.03 13.35 -0.25
C TYR A 161 -9.56 12.64 -1.51
N GLU A 162 -10.62 11.84 -1.39
CA GLU A 162 -11.38 11.34 -2.54
C GLU A 162 -11.99 12.48 -3.36
N ASP A 163 -12.57 13.48 -2.70
CA ASP A 163 -13.13 14.67 -3.38
C ASP A 163 -12.04 15.49 -4.09
N TYR A 164 -10.84 15.61 -3.49
CA TYR A 164 -9.66 16.19 -4.14
C TYR A 164 -9.28 15.42 -5.42
N MET A 165 -9.16 14.10 -5.35
CA MET A 165 -8.76 13.31 -6.53
C MET A 165 -9.85 13.29 -7.60
N HIS A 166 -11.12 13.29 -7.20
CA HIS A 166 -12.24 13.44 -8.13
C HIS A 166 -12.23 14.81 -8.80
N TRP A 167 -11.92 15.89 -8.06
CA TRP A 167 -11.75 17.23 -8.61
C TRP A 167 -10.60 17.28 -9.62
N CYS A 168 -9.47 16.63 -9.34
CA CYS A 168 -8.38 16.47 -10.30
C CYS A 168 -8.85 15.72 -11.56
N ALA A 169 -9.50 14.56 -11.37
CA ALA A 169 -9.97 13.70 -12.45
C ALA A 169 -10.95 14.40 -13.41
N GLY A 170 -11.79 15.31 -12.90
CA GLY A 170 -12.71 16.11 -13.72
C GLY A 170 -12.03 17.01 -14.75
N SER A 171 -10.72 17.24 -14.64
CA SER A 171 -9.95 18.01 -15.64
C SER A 171 -9.59 17.17 -16.88
N PHE A 172 -9.70 15.84 -16.80
CA PHE A 172 -9.22 14.88 -17.79
C PHE A 172 -10.35 14.14 -18.52
N GLU A 173 -11.61 14.60 -18.43
CA GLU A 173 -12.77 13.93 -19.02
C GLU A 173 -12.63 13.66 -20.53
N GLU A 174 -11.92 14.50 -21.27
CA GLU A 174 -11.70 14.32 -22.73
C GLU A 174 -10.85 13.10 -23.08
N VAL A 175 -10.02 12.61 -22.15
CA VAL A 175 -9.06 11.51 -22.39
C VAL A 175 -9.37 10.26 -21.58
N VAL A 176 -10.49 10.24 -20.84
CA VAL A 176 -10.91 9.10 -20.00
C VAL A 176 -12.21 8.51 -20.56
N ASP A 177 -12.20 7.22 -20.91
CA ASP A 177 -13.41 6.45 -21.22
C ASP A 177 -13.78 5.60 -20.00
N TYR A 178 -14.77 6.06 -19.25
CA TYR A 178 -15.35 5.35 -18.11
C TYR A 178 -16.25 4.19 -18.56
N SER A 179 -16.57 3.29 -17.62
CA SER A 179 -17.31 2.04 -17.89
C SER A 179 -16.63 1.11 -18.90
N GLN A 180 -15.30 1.16 -19.04
CA GLN A 180 -14.53 0.27 -19.91
C GLN A 180 -13.75 -0.74 -19.07
N GLU A 181 -14.20 -2.00 -19.06
CA GLU A 181 -13.50 -3.10 -18.40
C GLU A 181 -12.52 -3.76 -19.38
N VAL A 182 -11.22 -3.51 -19.20
CA VAL A 182 -10.18 -4.15 -20.01
C VAL A 182 -10.00 -5.59 -19.57
N SER A 183 -10.03 -6.52 -20.54
CA SER A 183 -9.91 -7.96 -20.28
C SER A 183 -8.64 -8.56 -20.86
N GLN A 184 -8.09 -8.00 -21.94
CA GLN A 184 -6.94 -8.57 -22.65
C GLN A 184 -6.07 -7.49 -23.28
N ILE A 185 -4.76 -7.70 -23.25
CA ILE A 185 -3.77 -6.93 -24.00
C ILE A 185 -3.04 -7.88 -24.93
N VAL A 186 -3.19 -7.67 -26.23
CA VAL A 186 -2.68 -8.58 -27.27
C VAL A 186 -1.56 -7.88 -28.04
N PRO A 187 -0.36 -8.49 -28.16
CA PRO A 187 0.68 -7.98 -29.05
C PRO A 187 0.20 -8.00 -30.50
N GLU A 188 0.24 -6.87 -31.18
CA GLU A 188 -0.04 -6.81 -32.60
C GLU A 188 1.23 -7.24 -33.37
N LYS A 189 1.18 -8.39 -34.03
CA LYS A 189 2.23 -8.83 -34.97
C LYS A 189 1.83 -8.39 -36.37
N TYR A 190 2.68 -7.64 -37.05
CA TYR A 190 2.40 -7.27 -38.44
C TYR A 190 2.30 -8.50 -39.35
N LEU A 191 1.41 -8.36 -40.34
CA LEU A 191 1.28 -9.12 -41.58
C LEU A 191 2.56 -9.16 -42.46
N THR A 192 3.69 -8.60 -42.02
CA THR A 192 4.91 -8.39 -42.83
C THR A 192 6.08 -9.34 -42.49
N GLY A 193 5.86 -10.39 -41.70
CA GLY A 193 6.91 -11.39 -41.43
C GLY A 193 8.05 -10.90 -40.52
N SER A 194 7.88 -9.78 -39.82
CA SER A 194 8.81 -9.29 -38.80
C SER A 194 8.61 -10.02 -37.47
N SER A 195 9.72 -10.36 -36.79
CA SER A 195 9.71 -10.98 -35.45
C SER A 195 9.45 -10.00 -34.30
N LYS A 196 9.32 -8.69 -34.57
CA LYS A 196 9.21 -7.64 -33.54
C LYS A 196 7.77 -7.16 -33.35
N VAL A 197 7.34 -7.04 -32.08
CA VAL A 197 6.08 -6.40 -31.67
C VAL A 197 6.27 -4.88 -31.72
N ASP A 198 5.36 -4.19 -32.39
CA ASP A 198 5.44 -2.73 -32.60
C ASP A 198 4.31 -1.94 -31.91
N SER A 199 3.23 -2.62 -31.54
CA SER A 199 2.04 -2.08 -30.90
C SER A 199 1.21 -3.17 -30.21
N PHE A 200 0.22 -2.76 -29.43
CA PHE A 200 -0.68 -3.62 -28.67
C PHE A 200 -2.13 -3.27 -29.00
N VAL A 201 -2.98 -4.29 -29.02
CA VAL A 201 -4.44 -4.15 -29.03
C VAL A 201 -4.95 -4.35 -27.61
N VAL A 202 -5.55 -3.30 -27.05
CA VAL A 202 -6.22 -3.31 -25.74
C VAL A 202 -7.70 -3.60 -25.97
N ARG A 203 -8.17 -4.75 -25.45
CA ARG A 203 -9.57 -5.17 -25.57
C ARG A 203 -10.33 -4.85 -24.30
N SER A 204 -11.44 -4.15 -24.44
CA SER A 204 -12.32 -3.75 -23.34
C SER A 204 -13.77 -4.10 -23.62
N ARG A 205 -14.57 -4.24 -22.56
CA ARG A 205 -16.03 -4.35 -22.61
C ARG A 205 -16.62 -3.05 -22.07
N ASP A 206 -17.51 -2.41 -22.83
CA ASP A 206 -18.32 -1.31 -22.32
C ASP A 206 -19.38 -1.88 -21.36
N LEU A 207 -19.28 -1.58 -20.07
CA LEU A 207 -20.19 -2.11 -19.05
C LEU A 207 -21.61 -1.53 -19.16
N ARG A 208 -21.82 -0.46 -19.93
CA ARG A 208 -23.16 0.12 -20.16
C ARG A 208 -23.91 -0.60 -21.26
N THR A 209 -23.21 -1.02 -22.32
CA THR A 209 -23.82 -1.61 -23.53
C THR A 209 -23.52 -3.09 -23.72
N GLY A 210 -22.49 -3.61 -23.06
CA GLY A 210 -21.95 -4.96 -23.27
C GLY A 210 -21.07 -5.10 -24.51
N GLU A 211 -20.87 -4.03 -25.28
CA GLU A 211 -20.09 -4.03 -26.52
C GLU A 211 -18.60 -4.27 -26.25
N LEU A 212 -17.97 -5.13 -27.07
CA LEU A 212 -16.53 -5.31 -27.06
C LEU A 212 -15.85 -4.27 -27.93
N ARG A 213 -14.81 -3.63 -27.40
CA ARG A 213 -14.00 -2.61 -28.06
C ARG A 213 -12.55 -3.03 -28.14
N SER A 214 -11.85 -2.46 -29.12
CA SER A 214 -10.41 -2.67 -29.33
C SER A 214 -9.76 -1.35 -29.69
N GLN A 215 -8.80 -0.90 -28.88
CA GLN A 215 -7.99 0.28 -29.15
C GLN A 215 -6.52 -0.13 -29.35
N ARG A 216 -5.81 0.58 -30.23
CA ARG A 216 -4.40 0.30 -30.54
C ARG A 216 -3.49 1.29 -29.83
N ALA A 217 -2.40 0.81 -29.24
CA ALA A 217 -1.42 1.65 -28.55
C ALA A 217 0.02 1.20 -28.77
N ARG A 218 0.96 2.14 -28.76
CA ARG A 218 2.40 1.84 -28.73
C ARG A 218 2.86 1.41 -27.33
N HIS A 219 2.34 2.08 -26.31
CA HIS A 219 2.63 1.82 -24.92
C HIS A 219 1.35 1.55 -24.15
N VAL A 220 1.42 0.61 -23.20
CA VAL A 220 0.31 0.31 -22.30
C VAL A 220 0.81 0.36 -20.86
N VAL A 221 0.10 1.07 -20.00
CA VAL A 221 0.31 1.08 -18.54
C VAL A 221 -0.87 0.36 -17.91
N ILE A 222 -0.63 -0.64 -17.06
CA ILE A 222 -1.68 -1.36 -16.32
C ILE A 222 -1.65 -0.88 -14.88
N ALA A 223 -2.62 -0.08 -14.45
CA ALA A 223 -2.68 0.53 -13.12
C ALA A 223 -4.04 0.27 -12.44
N ILE A 224 -4.38 -1.01 -12.29
CA ILE A 224 -5.72 -1.49 -11.90
C ILE A 224 -5.94 -1.68 -10.40
N GLY A 225 -4.93 -1.38 -9.57
CA GLY A 225 -5.00 -1.59 -8.12
C GLY A 225 -4.94 -3.06 -7.74
N GLY A 226 -5.60 -3.43 -6.63
CA GLY A 226 -5.66 -4.81 -6.14
C GLY A 226 -7.08 -5.37 -6.17
N THR A 227 -7.18 -6.69 -6.24
CA THR A 227 -8.43 -7.45 -6.11
C THR A 227 -8.63 -7.92 -4.67
N PRO A 228 -9.87 -7.99 -4.15
CA PRO A 228 -10.15 -8.54 -2.82
C PRO A 228 -9.49 -9.90 -2.57
N ARG A 229 -8.75 -10.05 -1.46
CA ARG A 229 -8.22 -11.35 -1.02
C ARG A 229 -9.25 -11.99 -0.10
N ILE A 230 -9.99 -12.98 -0.58
CA ILE A 230 -10.87 -13.81 0.27
C ILE A 230 -10.19 -15.19 0.43
N PRO A 231 -9.81 -15.61 1.66
CA PRO A 231 -9.17 -16.89 1.88
C PRO A 231 -9.95 -18.06 1.28
N LYS A 232 -9.25 -19.04 0.68
CA LYS A 232 -9.86 -20.22 0.03
C LYS A 232 -10.73 -21.03 1.01
N SER A 233 -10.41 -20.98 2.31
CA SER A 233 -11.20 -21.59 3.38
C SER A 233 -12.62 -21.02 3.52
N LEU A 234 -12.90 -19.85 2.95
CA LEU A 234 -14.21 -19.20 2.99
C LEU A 234 -14.97 -19.45 1.68
N LEU A 235 -16.30 -19.53 1.78
CA LEU A 235 -17.18 -19.69 0.62
C LEU A 235 -17.09 -18.46 -0.30
N GLN A 236 -16.59 -18.67 -1.51
CA GLN A 236 -16.47 -17.62 -2.52
C GLN A 236 -17.87 -17.18 -2.99
N ASN A 237 -18.05 -15.87 -3.20
CA ASN A 237 -19.30 -15.26 -3.71
C ASN A 237 -20.56 -15.49 -2.86
N HIS A 238 -20.42 -15.85 -1.58
CA HIS A 238 -21.58 -15.98 -0.69
C HIS A 238 -22.12 -14.60 -0.28
N PRO A 239 -23.45 -14.32 -0.35
CA PRO A 239 -24.00 -12.97 -0.11
C PRO A 239 -23.80 -12.43 1.31
N ARG A 240 -23.55 -13.31 2.29
CA ARG A 240 -23.26 -12.93 3.69
C ARG A 240 -21.76 -12.81 4.00
N ILE A 241 -20.89 -13.16 3.05
CA ILE A 241 -19.45 -13.01 3.18
C ILE A 241 -19.04 -11.80 2.34
N ILE A 242 -18.76 -10.70 3.03
CA ILE A 242 -18.55 -9.39 2.41
C ILE A 242 -17.11 -8.97 2.63
N HIS A 243 -16.34 -8.80 1.56
CA HIS A 243 -15.02 -8.20 1.68
C HIS A 243 -15.12 -6.72 2.05
N SER A 244 -14.18 -6.21 2.83
CA SER A 244 -14.14 -4.80 3.29
C SER A 244 -14.29 -3.78 2.15
N SER A 245 -13.76 -4.10 0.97
CA SER A 245 -13.86 -3.28 -0.25
C SER A 245 -15.29 -3.06 -0.77
N MET A 246 -16.31 -3.72 -0.20
CA MET A 246 -17.72 -3.58 -0.56
C MET A 246 -18.59 -3.16 0.64
N TYR A 247 -17.96 -2.79 1.77
CA TYR A 247 -18.63 -2.64 3.06
C TYR A 247 -19.83 -1.68 3.05
N LEU A 248 -19.63 -0.41 2.65
CA LEU A 248 -20.70 0.59 2.73
C LEU A 248 -21.88 0.33 1.79
N THR A 249 -21.68 -0.40 0.68
CA THR A 249 -22.76 -0.78 -0.25
C THR A 249 -23.43 -2.08 0.16
N ALA A 250 -22.65 -3.13 0.46
CA ALA A 250 -23.18 -4.49 0.65
C ALA A 250 -23.78 -4.69 2.05
N VAL A 251 -23.18 -4.14 3.11
CA VAL A 251 -23.64 -4.38 4.48
C VAL A 251 -25.03 -3.80 4.73
N PRO A 252 -25.35 -2.54 4.37
CA PRO A 252 -26.71 -2.01 4.55
C PRO A 252 -27.75 -2.69 3.64
N ALA A 253 -27.34 -3.26 2.51
CA ALA A 253 -28.24 -4.01 1.63
C ALA A 253 -28.63 -5.37 2.25
N LEU A 254 -27.70 -6.00 2.98
CA LEU A 254 -27.90 -7.26 3.69
C LEU A 254 -28.61 -7.05 5.05
N LEU A 255 -28.08 -6.15 5.88
CA LEU A 255 -28.51 -5.88 7.25
C LEU A 255 -29.36 -4.61 7.29
N LYS A 256 -30.62 -4.72 6.89
CA LYS A 256 -31.50 -3.56 6.66
C LYS A 256 -32.00 -2.87 7.92
N ASP A 257 -32.18 -3.63 8.99
CA ASP A 257 -32.75 -3.12 10.24
C ASP A 257 -31.63 -2.68 11.19
N ARG A 258 -31.39 -1.37 11.24
CA ARG A 258 -30.35 -0.76 12.07
C ARG A 258 -30.41 -1.21 13.54
N ASP A 259 -31.62 -1.40 14.08
CA ASP A 259 -31.82 -1.61 15.51
C ASP A 259 -31.98 -3.10 15.87
N LYS A 260 -31.84 -4.01 14.90
CA LYS A 260 -31.84 -5.46 15.14
C LYS A 260 -30.55 -5.90 15.85
N ASP A 261 -30.68 -6.88 16.75
CA ASP A 261 -29.57 -7.56 17.41
C ASP A 261 -28.90 -8.55 16.44
N TYR A 262 -28.08 -8.01 15.54
CA TYR A 262 -27.27 -8.79 14.61
C TYR A 262 -26.01 -9.33 15.28
N HIS A 263 -25.61 -10.55 14.90
CA HIS A 263 -24.30 -11.10 15.20
C HIS A 263 -23.40 -10.93 13.97
N ILE A 264 -22.28 -10.22 14.10
CA ILE A 264 -21.42 -9.89 12.96
C ILE A 264 -19.97 -10.26 13.29
N ALA A 265 -19.37 -11.13 12.47
CA ALA A 265 -17.95 -11.44 12.56
C ALA A 265 -17.14 -10.54 11.63
N VAL A 266 -15.99 -10.05 12.09
CA VAL A 266 -14.98 -9.35 11.28
C VAL A 266 -13.70 -10.18 11.33
N ILE A 267 -13.14 -10.52 10.17
CA ILE A 267 -11.91 -11.32 10.05
C ILE A 267 -10.76 -10.42 9.61
N GLY A 268 -9.69 -10.38 10.41
CA GLY A 268 -8.46 -9.64 10.14
C GLY A 268 -7.99 -8.77 11.31
N SER A 269 -6.80 -8.19 11.18
CA SER A 269 -6.17 -7.34 12.21
C SER A 269 -5.58 -6.04 11.68
N GLY A 270 -5.65 -5.79 10.37
CA GLY A 270 -5.17 -4.55 9.76
C GLY A 270 -6.14 -3.38 9.88
N GLN A 271 -5.72 -2.21 9.40
CA GLN A 271 -6.50 -0.96 9.42
C GLN A 271 -7.97 -1.16 8.99
N SER A 272 -8.23 -1.85 7.87
CA SER A 272 -9.60 -2.05 7.39
C SER A 272 -10.47 -2.86 8.36
N ALA A 273 -9.90 -3.86 9.03
CA ALA A 273 -10.61 -4.67 10.01
C ALA A 273 -10.99 -3.83 11.24
N ALA A 274 -10.02 -3.05 11.75
CA ALA A 274 -10.21 -2.15 12.88
C ALA A 274 -11.26 -1.06 12.59
N GLU A 275 -11.20 -0.42 11.41
CA GLU A 275 -12.16 0.62 11.05
C GLU A 275 -13.58 0.08 10.86
N VAL A 276 -13.73 -1.08 10.20
CA VAL A 276 -15.03 -1.73 10.02
C VAL A 276 -15.61 -2.14 11.38
N PHE A 277 -14.80 -2.78 12.23
CA PHE A 277 -15.23 -3.18 13.57
C PHE A 277 -15.69 -1.97 14.40
N ASN A 278 -14.92 -0.88 14.38
CA ASN A 278 -15.27 0.36 15.07
C ASN A 278 -16.56 1.02 14.51
N ASP A 279 -16.71 1.09 13.18
CA ASP A 279 -17.88 1.69 12.55
C ASP A 279 -19.17 0.94 12.90
N LEU A 280 -19.11 -0.40 13.00
CA LEU A 280 -20.26 -1.23 13.37
C LEU A 280 -20.87 -0.87 14.73
N HIS A 281 -20.07 -0.45 15.72
CA HIS A 281 -20.56 -0.06 17.05
C HIS A 281 -21.62 1.06 16.95
N SER A 282 -21.40 2.02 16.05
CA SER A 282 -22.31 3.15 15.84
C SER A 282 -23.37 2.86 14.77
N ARG A 283 -23.02 2.07 13.76
CA ARG A 283 -23.91 1.74 12.64
C ARG A 283 -25.05 0.83 13.04
N TYR A 284 -24.78 -0.20 13.86
CA TYR A 284 -25.77 -1.14 14.38
C TYR A 284 -25.63 -1.20 15.91
N PRO A 285 -26.24 -0.25 16.65
CA PRO A 285 -25.97 -0.07 18.09
C PRO A 285 -26.35 -1.26 18.97
N ASN A 286 -27.24 -2.13 18.49
CA ASN A 286 -27.69 -3.32 19.22
C ASN A 286 -26.97 -4.60 18.76
N ALA A 287 -26.09 -4.52 17.75
CA ALA A 287 -25.40 -5.70 17.23
C ALA A 287 -24.31 -6.18 18.18
N ARG A 288 -24.10 -7.50 18.21
CA ARG A 288 -22.93 -8.14 18.81
C ARG A 288 -21.85 -8.34 17.73
N THR A 289 -20.69 -7.74 17.94
CA THR A 289 -19.59 -7.80 16.95
C THR A 289 -18.42 -8.60 17.50
N THR A 290 -17.80 -9.40 16.65
CA THR A 290 -16.61 -10.20 17.03
C THR A 290 -15.51 -10.02 16.00
N LEU A 291 -14.38 -9.43 16.41
CA LEU A 291 -13.16 -9.35 15.62
C LEU A 291 -12.33 -10.61 15.85
N LEU A 292 -12.15 -11.42 14.81
CA LEU A 292 -11.35 -12.63 14.80
C LEU A 292 -10.00 -12.34 14.15
N MET A 293 -8.91 -12.55 14.87
CA MET A 293 -7.56 -12.37 14.34
C MET A 293 -6.66 -13.55 14.72
N LYS A 294 -5.74 -13.91 13.81
CA LYS A 294 -4.73 -14.93 14.06
C LYS A 294 -3.62 -14.46 15.01
N ASP A 295 -3.36 -13.16 15.01
CA ASP A 295 -2.34 -12.54 15.83
C ASP A 295 -2.76 -12.43 17.30
N GLY A 296 -1.79 -12.17 18.18
CA GLY A 296 -2.04 -11.97 19.61
C GLY A 296 -2.57 -10.58 19.96
N ALA A 297 -2.35 -9.59 19.09
CA ALA A 297 -2.78 -8.22 19.31
C ALA A 297 -2.97 -7.45 18.01
N LEU A 298 -3.63 -6.29 18.10
CA LEU A 298 -3.59 -5.28 17.05
C LEU A 298 -2.29 -4.46 17.19
N HIS A 299 -1.56 -4.31 16.09
CA HIS A 299 -0.26 -3.63 16.08
C HIS A 299 -0.35 -2.20 15.52
N PRO A 300 0.37 -1.23 16.08
CA PRO A 300 0.42 0.12 15.55
C PRO A 300 1.22 0.16 14.23
N SER A 301 0.80 0.99 13.29
CA SER A 301 1.61 1.32 12.12
C SER A 301 2.82 2.15 12.52
N ASP A 302 4.02 1.77 12.08
CA ASP A 302 5.24 2.56 12.32
C ASP A 302 5.33 3.70 11.29
N ASP A 303 5.02 4.91 11.75
CA ASP A 303 5.14 6.16 11.00
C ASP A 303 6.32 7.03 11.49
N SER A 304 7.25 6.44 12.26
CA SER A 304 8.38 7.17 12.82
C SER A 304 9.29 7.73 11.71
N PRO A 305 9.85 8.96 11.88
CA PRO A 305 10.47 9.68 10.76
C PRO A 305 11.59 8.92 10.04
N PHE A 306 12.48 8.23 10.78
CA PHE A 306 13.59 7.47 10.18
C PHE A 306 13.12 6.23 9.43
N VAL A 307 12.14 5.50 9.98
CA VAL A 307 11.57 4.34 9.29
C VAL A 307 10.80 4.80 8.05
N ASN A 308 10.10 5.93 8.13
CA ASN A 308 9.31 6.47 7.02
C ASN A 308 10.15 6.98 5.84
N GLU A 309 11.48 7.11 5.98
CA GLU A 309 12.39 7.44 4.86
C GLU A 309 12.41 6.34 3.78
N ILE A 310 12.01 5.10 4.11
CA ILE A 310 11.85 4.03 3.10
C ILE A 310 10.84 4.40 2.01
N PHE A 311 9.95 5.37 2.27
CA PHE A 311 8.96 5.87 1.32
C PHE A 311 9.42 7.13 0.57
N HIS A 312 10.70 7.52 0.70
CA HIS A 312 11.24 8.63 -0.09
C HIS A 312 11.29 8.27 -1.58
N PRO A 313 10.86 9.15 -2.49
CA PRO A 313 10.95 8.90 -3.93
C PRO A 313 12.37 8.59 -4.40
N SER A 314 13.40 9.18 -3.79
CA SER A 314 14.80 8.92 -4.12
C SER A 314 15.29 7.52 -3.76
N GLY A 315 14.62 6.83 -2.84
CA GLY A 315 14.98 5.47 -2.43
C GLY A 315 14.57 4.39 -3.44
N VAL A 316 13.69 4.72 -4.40
CA VAL A 316 13.16 3.74 -5.36
C VAL A 316 14.27 3.08 -6.18
N ASP A 317 15.23 3.86 -6.68
CA ASP A 317 16.35 3.35 -7.49
C ASP A 317 17.23 2.39 -6.67
N ASP A 318 17.52 2.75 -5.42
CA ASP A 318 18.33 1.93 -4.52
C ASP A 318 17.64 0.62 -4.17
N VAL A 319 16.32 0.62 -3.94
CA VAL A 319 15.59 -0.63 -3.66
C VAL A 319 15.51 -1.47 -4.93
N TYR A 320 15.25 -0.87 -6.08
CA TYR A 320 15.15 -1.56 -7.37
C TYR A 320 16.44 -2.31 -7.74
N GLN A 321 17.61 -1.69 -7.51
CA GLN A 321 18.92 -2.27 -7.83
C GLN A 321 19.37 -3.38 -6.86
N ARG A 322 18.67 -3.62 -5.74
CA ARG A 322 19.04 -4.65 -4.76
C ARG A 322 18.77 -6.06 -5.30
N PRO A 323 19.61 -7.05 -4.90
CA PRO A 323 19.31 -8.46 -5.15
C PRO A 323 17.92 -8.87 -4.61
N PRO A 324 17.18 -9.79 -5.29
CA PRO A 324 15.83 -10.19 -4.90
C PRO A 324 15.68 -10.62 -3.44
N GLU A 325 16.62 -11.39 -2.91
CA GLU A 325 16.64 -11.87 -1.53
C GLU A 325 16.79 -10.73 -0.51
N VAL A 326 17.60 -9.72 -0.82
CA VAL A 326 17.77 -8.53 0.02
C VAL A 326 16.50 -7.67 -0.03
N ARG A 327 15.86 -7.55 -1.20
CA ARG A 327 14.57 -6.87 -1.34
C ARG A 327 13.50 -7.56 -0.48
N LYS A 328 13.34 -8.88 -0.60
CA LYS A 328 12.36 -9.68 0.16
C LYS A 328 12.58 -9.50 1.67
N ALA A 329 13.81 -9.66 2.15
CA ALA A 329 14.14 -9.46 3.57
C ALA A 329 13.86 -8.03 4.06
N SER A 330 14.20 -7.02 3.26
CA SER A 330 13.93 -5.61 3.59
C SER A 330 12.43 -5.30 3.68
N ILE A 331 11.60 -5.89 2.81
CA ILE A 331 10.14 -5.72 2.84
C ILE A 331 9.55 -6.43 4.06
N ALA A 332 10.02 -7.65 4.37
CA ALA A 332 9.61 -8.40 5.55
C ALA A 332 9.89 -7.61 6.84
N TYR A 333 11.11 -7.05 6.95
CA TYR A 333 11.53 -6.28 8.12
C TYR A 333 10.68 -5.02 8.33
N ASN A 334 10.32 -4.31 7.26
CA ASN A 334 9.55 -3.07 7.33
C ASN A 334 8.02 -3.29 7.20
N ARG A 335 7.54 -4.54 7.32
CA ARG A 335 6.11 -4.90 7.13
C ARG A 335 5.17 -4.06 8.01
N GLY A 336 5.59 -3.78 9.25
CA GLY A 336 4.84 -2.99 10.25
C GLY A 336 4.59 -1.52 9.89
N THR A 337 5.14 -1.03 8.78
CA THR A 337 4.83 0.32 8.26
C THR A 337 3.51 0.37 7.49
N ASN A 338 3.00 -0.77 6.99
CA ASN A 338 1.86 -0.79 6.06
C ASN A 338 0.92 -2.00 6.18
N TYR A 339 1.43 -3.21 6.47
CA TYR A 339 0.63 -4.44 6.43
C TYR A 339 0.36 -4.99 7.82
N GLY A 340 -0.90 -5.39 8.07
CA GLY A 340 -1.30 -6.00 9.35
C GLY A 340 -1.29 -5.05 10.54
N VAL A 341 -1.28 -3.74 10.28
CA VAL A 341 -1.17 -2.69 11.30
C VAL A 341 -2.32 -1.70 11.25
N VAL A 342 -2.50 -0.97 12.34
CA VAL A 342 -3.59 -0.02 12.59
C VAL A 342 -3.00 1.32 13.05
N CYS A 343 -3.58 2.44 12.62
CA CYS A 343 -3.17 3.76 13.09
C CYS A 343 -3.38 3.88 14.62
N ARG A 344 -2.40 4.49 15.31
CA ARG A 344 -2.40 4.61 16.77
C ARG A 344 -3.68 5.24 17.35
N ASP A 345 -4.17 6.34 16.76
CA ASP A 345 -5.39 7.01 17.22
C ASP A 345 -6.61 6.06 17.25
N LEU A 346 -6.72 5.17 16.25
CA LEU A 346 -7.81 4.21 16.17
C LEU A 346 -7.64 3.06 17.18
N LEU A 347 -6.40 2.60 17.40
CA LEU A 347 -6.10 1.62 18.44
C LEU A 347 -6.50 2.12 19.83
N GLU A 348 -6.13 3.36 20.15
CA GLU A 348 -6.46 3.98 21.44
C GLU A 348 -7.97 4.14 21.61
N SER A 349 -8.68 4.57 20.54
CA SER A 349 -10.14 4.64 20.54
C SER A 349 -10.80 3.28 20.78
N LEU A 350 -10.38 2.24 20.06
CA LEU A 350 -10.91 0.89 20.23
C LEU A 350 -10.64 0.35 21.63
N TYR A 351 -9.44 0.59 22.18
CA TYR A 351 -9.11 0.15 23.53
C TYR A 351 -9.95 0.87 24.59
N ALA A 352 -10.23 2.17 24.41
CA ALA A 352 -11.12 2.93 25.27
C ALA A 352 -12.56 2.35 25.27
N ASP A 353 -13.07 1.96 24.10
CA ASP A 353 -14.38 1.29 23.98
C ASP A 353 -14.39 -0.07 24.69
N MET A 354 -13.35 -0.89 24.52
CA MET A 354 -13.22 -2.17 25.23
C MET A 354 -13.15 -1.95 26.75
N TYR A 355 -12.40 -0.94 27.20
CA TYR A 355 -12.31 -0.60 28.63
C TYR A 355 -13.65 -0.14 29.20
N ALA A 356 -14.46 0.61 28.43
CA ALA A 356 -15.79 1.01 28.84
C ALA A 356 -16.71 -0.21 29.06
N GLN A 357 -16.63 -1.24 28.19
CA GLN A 357 -17.34 -2.50 28.41
C GLN A 357 -16.87 -3.22 29.68
N ARG A 358 -15.55 -3.25 29.92
CA ARG A 358 -14.95 -3.84 31.14
C ARG A 358 -15.43 -3.19 32.42
N LEU A 359 -15.66 -1.87 32.40
CA LEU A 359 -16.19 -1.13 33.54
C LEU A 359 -17.64 -1.54 33.87
N LEU A 360 -18.43 -1.86 32.84
CA LEU A 360 -19.83 -2.28 33.00
C LEU A 360 -19.95 -3.75 33.37
N ASN A 361 -19.07 -4.61 32.85
CA ASN A 361 -19.08 -6.04 33.13
C ASN A 361 -17.65 -6.60 33.08
N SER A 362 -17.22 -7.26 34.15
CA SER A 362 -15.90 -7.91 34.22
C SER A 362 -15.81 -9.18 33.36
N ASN A 363 -16.94 -9.78 32.99
CA ASN A 363 -16.98 -10.97 32.15
C ASN A 363 -16.96 -10.61 30.66
N GLU A 364 -15.82 -10.83 30.00
CA GLU A 364 -15.63 -10.52 28.58
C GLU A 364 -16.51 -11.36 27.63
N GLU A 365 -16.95 -12.55 28.06
CA GLU A 365 -17.87 -13.39 27.28
C GLU A 365 -19.23 -12.72 27.07
N GLU A 366 -19.64 -11.85 27.99
CA GLU A 366 -20.92 -11.15 27.96
C GLU A 366 -20.85 -9.81 27.23
N TRP A 367 -19.65 -9.34 26.87
CA TRP A 367 -19.47 -8.07 26.15
C TRP A 367 -20.20 -8.10 24.81
N GLN A 368 -20.69 -6.93 24.41
CA GLN A 368 -21.39 -6.74 23.15
C GLN A 368 -20.41 -6.81 21.98
N HIS A 369 -19.24 -6.18 22.14
CA HIS A 369 -18.20 -6.12 21.14
C HIS A 369 -16.95 -6.83 21.67
N ARG A 370 -16.44 -7.81 20.94
CA ARG A 370 -15.34 -8.68 21.39
C ARG A 370 -14.22 -8.73 20.38
N ILE A 371 -12.99 -8.75 20.87
CA ILE A 371 -11.79 -9.01 20.08
C ILE A 371 -11.22 -10.35 20.54
N ARG A 372 -11.10 -11.31 19.61
CA ARG A 372 -10.67 -12.68 19.92
C ARG A 372 -9.35 -12.97 19.20
N PRO A 373 -8.20 -12.81 19.89
CA PRO A 373 -6.90 -13.14 19.34
C PRO A 373 -6.71 -14.65 19.18
N TYR A 374 -5.69 -15.05 18.42
CA TYR A 374 -5.35 -16.46 18.18
C TYR A 374 -6.52 -17.29 17.62
N ARG A 375 -7.35 -16.70 16.76
CA ARG A 375 -8.49 -17.34 16.08
C ARG A 375 -8.28 -17.35 14.57
N LYS A 376 -8.24 -18.55 14.00
CA LYS A 376 -8.25 -18.76 12.54
C LYS A 376 -9.59 -19.40 12.13
N VAL A 377 -10.28 -18.81 11.17
CA VAL A 377 -11.49 -19.40 10.59
C VAL A 377 -11.08 -20.50 9.61
N ALA A 378 -11.37 -21.75 9.96
CA ALA A 378 -11.00 -22.93 9.19
C ALA A 378 -11.98 -23.23 8.06
N SER A 379 -13.28 -23.02 8.30
CA SER A 379 -14.33 -23.16 7.29
C SER A 379 -15.59 -22.39 7.67
N ILE A 380 -16.46 -22.18 6.69
CA ILE A 380 -17.77 -21.55 6.87
C ILE A 380 -18.83 -22.37 6.13
N GLU A 381 -19.98 -22.55 6.76
CA GLU A 381 -21.17 -23.20 6.17
C GLU A 381 -22.44 -22.43 6.53
N ASP A 382 -23.55 -22.73 5.85
CA ASP A 382 -24.86 -22.26 6.28
C ASP A 382 -25.19 -22.82 7.65
N SER A 383 -25.73 -21.98 8.54
CA SER A 383 -25.97 -22.42 9.91
C SER A 383 -27.15 -23.40 9.97
N PRO A 384 -26.99 -24.57 10.63
CA PRO A 384 -28.11 -25.49 10.83
C PRO A 384 -29.15 -24.93 11.81
N SER A 385 -28.86 -23.84 12.52
CA SER A 385 -29.78 -23.21 13.46
C SER A 385 -30.74 -22.21 12.80
N SER A 386 -30.39 -21.68 11.62
CA SER A 386 -31.19 -20.72 10.87
C SER A 386 -30.63 -20.53 9.46
N ASP A 387 -31.51 -20.55 8.45
CA ASP A 387 -31.19 -20.22 7.06
C ASP A 387 -30.73 -18.76 6.87
N GLU A 388 -30.89 -17.92 7.90
CA GLU A 388 -30.43 -16.52 7.89
C GLU A 388 -29.04 -16.30 8.49
N ARG A 389 -28.33 -17.36 8.92
CA ARG A 389 -27.03 -17.25 9.57
C ARG A 389 -25.99 -18.17 8.93
N MET A 390 -24.72 -17.78 9.06
CA MET A 390 -23.55 -18.59 8.73
C MET A 390 -22.96 -19.16 10.01
N ARG A 391 -22.48 -20.40 9.97
CA ARG A 391 -21.66 -20.99 11.03
C ARG A 391 -20.18 -20.93 10.65
N LEU A 392 -19.39 -20.30 11.50
CA LEU A 392 -17.93 -20.28 11.39
C LEU A 392 -17.37 -21.41 12.25
N HIS A 393 -16.51 -22.24 11.67
CA HIS A 393 -15.67 -23.19 12.40
C HIS A 393 -14.31 -22.53 12.62
N ILE A 394 -13.95 -22.31 13.88
CA ILE A 394 -12.84 -21.47 14.28
C ILE A 394 -11.84 -22.32 15.06
N CYS A 395 -10.61 -22.41 14.57
CA CYS A 395 -9.50 -22.98 15.33
C CYS A 395 -9.02 -21.94 16.34
N ASN A 396 -9.13 -22.29 17.62
CA ASN A 396 -8.57 -21.53 18.74
C ASN A 396 -7.19 -22.10 19.09
N SER A 397 -6.15 -21.27 18.91
CA SER A 397 -4.77 -21.59 19.29
C SER A 397 -4.27 -20.81 20.52
N SER A 398 -5.16 -20.15 21.28
CA SER A 398 -4.73 -19.32 22.42
C SER A 398 -4.07 -20.14 23.54
N GLY A 399 -4.38 -21.43 23.69
CA GLY A 399 -3.71 -22.31 24.66
C GLY A 399 -2.22 -22.52 24.41
N ILE A 400 -1.68 -22.15 23.23
CA ILE A 400 -0.24 -22.13 22.96
C ILE A 400 0.44 -20.96 23.71
N TYR A 401 -0.27 -19.85 23.88
CA TYR A 401 0.30 -18.57 24.34
C TYR A 401 -0.19 -18.18 25.75
N GLU A 402 -1.37 -18.64 26.14
CA GLU A 402 -2.04 -18.27 27.38
C GLU A 402 -2.14 -19.50 28.30
N LYS A 403 -1.57 -19.37 29.50
CA LYS A 403 -1.47 -20.46 30.48
C LYS A 403 -2.80 -21.12 30.84
N ASP A 404 -3.86 -20.32 30.95
CA ASP A 404 -5.17 -20.76 31.44
C ASP A 404 -6.17 -21.02 30.29
N SER A 405 -5.71 -20.95 29.03
CA SER A 405 -6.51 -21.23 27.84
C SER A 405 -6.19 -22.60 27.26
N VAL A 406 -7.11 -23.15 26.47
CA VAL A 406 -6.95 -24.46 25.82
C VAL A 406 -7.15 -24.30 24.33
N CYS A 407 -6.33 -24.99 23.54
CA CYS A 407 -6.55 -25.09 22.10
C CYS A 407 -7.76 -25.97 21.82
N CYS A 408 -8.71 -25.45 21.06
CA CYS A 408 -9.94 -26.18 20.73
C CYS A 408 -10.55 -25.65 19.44
N ASP A 409 -11.53 -26.37 18.91
CA ASP A 409 -12.40 -25.83 17.88
C ASP A 409 -13.61 -25.16 18.52
N GLU A 410 -14.00 -24.03 17.95
CA GLU A 410 -15.13 -23.22 18.37
C GLU A 410 -16.09 -23.02 17.21
N GLN A 411 -17.37 -22.82 17.53
CA GLN A 411 -18.40 -22.50 16.54
C GLN A 411 -19.04 -21.15 16.86
N LEU A 412 -19.27 -20.36 15.83
CA LEU A 412 -19.93 -19.07 15.96
C LEU A 412 -20.97 -18.89 14.83
N ASP A 413 -22.24 -18.74 15.22
CA ASP A 413 -23.33 -18.42 14.28
C ASP A 413 -23.48 -16.89 14.15
N VAL A 414 -23.41 -16.37 12.91
CA VAL A 414 -23.46 -14.93 12.61
C VAL A 414 -24.37 -14.60 11.42
N ASP A 415 -24.96 -13.41 11.43
CA ASP A 415 -25.82 -12.91 10.36
C ASP A 415 -25.00 -12.40 9.15
N ALA A 416 -23.75 -11.97 9.38
CA ALA A 416 -22.79 -11.54 8.36
C ALA A 416 -21.33 -11.80 8.76
N VAL A 417 -20.48 -12.04 7.75
CA VAL A 417 -19.04 -12.20 7.88
C VAL A 417 -18.34 -11.13 7.04
N LEU A 418 -17.60 -10.25 7.71
CA LEU A 418 -16.85 -9.17 7.07
C LEU A 418 -15.39 -9.57 6.98
N VAL A 419 -14.89 -9.68 5.75
CA VAL A 419 -13.55 -10.19 5.45
C VAL A 419 -12.63 -9.00 5.13
N ALA A 420 -11.73 -8.68 6.04
CA ALA A 420 -10.80 -7.55 5.91
C ALA A 420 -9.34 -8.04 5.78
N THR A 421 -9.13 -9.00 4.88
CA THR A 421 -7.88 -9.75 4.68
C THR A 421 -6.99 -9.18 3.55
N GLY A 422 -7.23 -7.93 3.15
CA GLY A 422 -6.37 -7.21 2.21
C GLY A 422 -6.67 -7.52 0.74
N TYR A 423 -5.66 -7.33 -0.12
CA TYR A 423 -5.82 -7.38 -1.56
C TYR A 423 -4.68 -8.17 -2.21
N VAL A 424 -4.95 -8.80 -3.35
CA VAL A 424 -3.95 -9.44 -4.23
C VAL A 424 -3.69 -8.53 -5.44
N ARG A 425 -2.48 -8.56 -6.01
CA ARG A 425 -2.04 -7.65 -7.08
C ARG A 425 -1.63 -8.35 -8.38
N ASN A 426 -2.15 -9.54 -8.66
CA ASN A 426 -1.80 -10.36 -9.82
C ASN A 426 -2.79 -10.28 -11.00
N ALA A 427 -3.86 -9.48 -10.92
CA ALA A 427 -4.89 -9.41 -11.97
C ALA A 427 -4.35 -8.99 -13.36
N HIS A 428 -3.18 -8.37 -13.41
CA HIS A 428 -2.49 -8.01 -14.64
C HIS A 428 -1.97 -9.26 -15.41
N GLU A 429 -1.67 -10.36 -14.73
CA GLU A 429 -1.22 -11.61 -15.35
C GLU A 429 -2.26 -12.18 -16.30
N GLU A 430 -3.53 -12.22 -15.88
CA GLU A 430 -4.65 -12.64 -16.71
C GLU A 430 -4.81 -11.77 -17.96
N MET A 431 -4.71 -10.45 -17.81
CA MET A 431 -4.79 -9.51 -18.94
C MET A 431 -3.65 -9.71 -19.95
N LEU A 432 -2.49 -10.14 -19.47
CA LEU A 432 -1.26 -10.33 -20.23
C LEU A 432 -1.03 -11.77 -20.70
N LYS A 433 -1.90 -12.73 -20.36
CA LYS A 433 -1.82 -14.11 -20.88
C LYS A 433 -1.58 -14.19 -22.39
N PRO A 434 -2.26 -13.39 -23.25
CA PRO A 434 -2.00 -13.40 -24.69
C PRO A 434 -0.59 -12.89 -25.08
N ALA A 435 0.04 -12.09 -24.23
CA ALA A 435 1.38 -11.54 -24.39
C ALA A 435 2.48 -12.38 -23.72
N SER A 436 2.14 -13.46 -23.02
CA SER A 436 3.05 -14.29 -22.20
C SER A 436 4.32 -14.75 -22.93
N THR A 437 4.19 -15.22 -24.19
CA THR A 437 5.32 -15.64 -25.04
C THR A 437 6.31 -14.52 -25.36
N THR A 438 5.92 -13.25 -25.16
CA THR A 438 6.76 -12.07 -25.36
C THR A 438 7.41 -11.61 -24.05
N TYR A 439 6.91 -12.02 -22.88
CA TYR A 439 7.41 -11.56 -21.57
C TYR A 439 8.32 -12.55 -20.83
N GLY A 440 8.49 -13.78 -21.33
CA GLY A 440 9.39 -14.75 -20.68
C GLY A 440 8.95 -15.16 -19.27
N GLY A 441 7.68 -14.93 -18.91
CA GLY A 441 7.12 -15.37 -17.64
C GLY A 441 7.23 -16.88 -17.52
N ASN A 442 8.07 -17.35 -16.61
CA ASN A 442 8.06 -18.75 -16.19
C ASN A 442 6.69 -18.96 -15.54
N GLY A 443 5.83 -19.76 -16.17
CA GLY A 443 4.53 -20.16 -15.64
C GLY A 443 4.66 -21.09 -14.43
N LYS A 444 5.32 -20.61 -13.37
CA LYS A 444 5.22 -21.22 -12.06
C LYS A 444 4.03 -20.56 -11.38
N GLU A 445 2.92 -21.28 -11.37
CA GLU A 445 1.94 -21.14 -10.30
C GLU A 445 2.68 -21.42 -9.00
N GLU A 446 3.11 -20.38 -8.29
CA GLU A 446 3.46 -20.52 -6.88
C GLU A 446 2.13 -20.60 -6.12
N ASP A 447 1.58 -21.81 -6.03
CA ASP A 447 0.60 -22.17 -5.01
C ASP A 447 1.31 -22.14 -3.64
N ASN A 448 1.59 -20.93 -3.13
CA ASN A 448 1.98 -20.75 -1.75
C ASN A 448 0.69 -20.61 -0.94
N ASP A 449 0.18 -21.74 -0.45
CA ASP A 449 -1.00 -21.82 0.43
C ASP A 449 -0.72 -21.30 1.86
N ASP A 450 0.48 -20.77 2.12
CA ASP A 450 0.82 -20.14 3.38
C ASP A 450 0.32 -18.69 3.43
N ASP A 451 -0.77 -18.49 4.19
CA ASP A 451 -1.46 -17.23 4.49
C ASP A 451 -0.57 -16.06 5.02
N ASP A 452 0.75 -16.26 5.13
CA ASP A 452 1.69 -15.34 5.77
C ASP A 452 2.88 -14.87 4.92
N ASP A 453 3.20 -15.54 3.82
CA ASP A 453 4.47 -15.32 3.10
C ASP A 453 4.38 -14.59 1.74
N ASP A 454 3.18 -14.16 1.34
CA ASP A 454 2.98 -13.27 0.18
C ASP A 454 3.35 -11.82 0.52
N LEU A 455 4.62 -11.58 0.84
CA LEU A 455 5.14 -10.23 0.83
C LEU A 455 5.12 -9.74 -0.63
N PRO A 456 4.56 -8.55 -0.90
CA PRO A 456 4.61 -7.99 -2.25
C PRO A 456 6.08 -7.85 -2.65
N THR A 457 6.44 -8.48 -3.77
CA THR A 457 7.75 -8.30 -4.38
C THR A 457 7.77 -6.95 -5.10
N ILE A 458 8.94 -6.36 -5.35
CA ILE A 458 8.98 -5.11 -6.16
C ILE A 458 8.43 -5.32 -7.58
N GLU A 459 8.29 -6.57 -8.02
CA GLU A 459 7.64 -6.92 -9.30
C GLU A 459 6.11 -6.71 -9.23
N ASP A 460 5.54 -6.56 -8.03
CA ASP A 460 4.20 -6.03 -7.75
C ASP A 460 4.15 -4.48 -7.82
N LEU A 461 4.84 -3.89 -8.79
CA LEU A 461 4.74 -2.44 -9.04
C LEU A 461 3.27 -2.02 -9.13
N PRO A 462 2.90 -0.81 -8.68
CA PRO A 462 1.52 -0.31 -8.78
C PRO A 462 1.04 -0.21 -10.23
N TYR A 463 1.96 -0.36 -11.20
CA TYR A 463 1.64 -0.49 -12.59
C TYR A 463 2.69 -1.26 -13.42
N THR A 464 2.23 -1.92 -14.48
CA THR A 464 3.09 -2.60 -15.47
C THR A 464 3.19 -1.75 -16.74
N ILE A 465 4.39 -1.52 -17.30
CA ILE A 465 4.57 -0.79 -18.56
C ILE A 465 5.00 -1.72 -19.70
N LEU A 466 4.26 -1.66 -20.81
CA LEU A 466 4.63 -2.29 -22.09
C LEU A 466 5.22 -1.23 -23.05
N LYS A 467 6.38 -1.53 -23.66
CA LYS A 467 7.05 -0.64 -24.64
C LYS A 467 7.30 -1.34 -25.99
N LYS A 468 7.55 -0.53 -27.03
CA LYS A 468 8.04 -1.00 -28.35
C LYS A 468 9.42 -1.65 -28.18
N GLY A 469 9.52 -2.95 -28.48
CA GLY A 469 10.76 -3.74 -28.32
C GLY A 469 10.62 -4.94 -27.38
N GLY A 470 9.49 -5.09 -26.69
CA GLY A 470 9.28 -6.07 -25.64
C GLY A 470 9.10 -5.39 -24.29
N PHE A 471 9.02 -6.18 -23.23
CA PHE A 471 9.01 -5.65 -21.88
C PHE A 471 10.37 -5.09 -21.50
N THR A 472 10.38 -3.98 -20.77
CA THR A 472 11.53 -3.63 -19.96
C THR A 472 11.07 -3.22 -18.56
N THR A 473 11.58 -3.92 -17.55
CA THR A 473 11.77 -3.35 -16.21
C THR A 473 12.95 -2.36 -16.22
N GLU A 474 13.80 -2.44 -17.24
CA GLU A 474 14.96 -1.59 -17.48
C GLU A 474 14.63 -0.47 -18.48
N ASP A 475 14.37 0.74 -17.99
CA ASP A 475 14.81 2.01 -18.61
C ASP A 475 13.95 3.16 -18.09
N TRP A 476 14.36 3.64 -16.93
CA TRP A 476 14.24 5.05 -16.54
C TRP A 476 15.60 5.63 -16.13
N SER A 477 16.69 5.15 -16.75
CA SER A 477 17.93 5.92 -16.66
C SER A 477 17.80 7.12 -17.61
N LEU A 478 17.69 8.31 -17.02
CA LEU A 478 17.96 9.57 -17.70
C LEU A 478 19.47 9.61 -17.98
N ASN A 479 19.91 8.87 -19.00
CA ASN A 479 21.25 8.97 -19.54
C ASN A 479 21.21 8.70 -21.04
N ASP A 480 20.68 9.68 -21.78
CA ASP A 480 21.04 9.82 -23.19
C ASP A 480 21.51 11.25 -23.44
N ARG A 481 22.77 11.49 -23.07
CA ARG A 481 23.54 12.62 -23.59
C ARG A 481 24.97 12.19 -23.88
N VAL A 482 25.31 12.37 -25.17
CA VAL A 482 26.64 12.43 -25.77
C VAL A 482 27.30 11.10 -26.09
N ARG A 483 26.95 10.52 -27.25
CA ARG A 483 27.94 10.07 -28.24
C ARG A 483 27.40 10.25 -29.66
N GLY A 484 27.48 11.47 -30.17
CA GLY A 484 27.67 11.67 -31.60
C GLY A 484 29.17 11.63 -31.87
N VAL A 485 29.70 10.51 -32.36
CA VAL A 485 30.66 10.44 -33.47
C VAL A 485 30.51 9.04 -34.07
N GLU A 486 30.26 9.03 -35.38
CA GLU A 486 30.17 7.88 -36.27
C GLU A 486 31.47 7.06 -36.29
N GLU A 487 31.36 5.73 -36.36
CA GLU A 487 32.35 4.95 -37.10
C GLU A 487 31.63 3.99 -38.04
N GLY A 488 31.44 4.49 -39.26
CA GLY A 488 31.22 3.68 -40.45
C GLY A 488 32.40 3.88 -41.40
N ALA A 489 33.07 2.76 -41.71
CA ALA A 489 33.87 2.47 -42.89
C ALA A 489 35.37 2.86 -42.93
N GLY A 490 36.19 1.81 -43.03
CA GLY A 490 36.96 1.50 -44.25
C GLY A 490 37.84 2.61 -44.85
N SER A 491 39.16 2.38 -44.76
CA SER A 491 40.21 2.60 -45.78
C SER A 491 40.05 3.75 -46.80
N ILE A 492 41.00 4.70 -46.79
CA ILE A 492 41.92 5.07 -47.91
C ILE A 492 42.54 6.47 -47.64
N ASP A 493 43.87 6.47 -47.52
CA ASP A 493 44.90 7.40 -48.06
C ASP A 493 44.88 8.94 -47.86
N GLY A 494 46.09 9.50 -47.63
CA GLY A 494 46.51 10.76 -48.26
C GLY A 494 46.52 12.09 -47.49
N SER A 495 47.68 12.40 -46.85
CA SER A 495 48.42 13.70 -46.92
C SER A 495 47.93 15.04 -46.31
N ARG A 496 48.77 15.56 -45.39
CA ARG A 496 49.39 16.92 -45.25
C ARG A 496 48.62 18.21 -44.85
N SER A 497 49.21 18.90 -43.84
CA SER A 497 49.40 20.37 -43.60
C SER A 497 48.16 21.25 -43.29
N ALA A 498 48.18 22.40 -42.58
CA ALA A 498 49.07 23.12 -41.67
C ALA A 498 48.32 24.39 -41.16
N LEU A 499 48.67 24.89 -39.96
CA LEU A 499 48.68 26.31 -39.48
C LEU A 499 47.39 27.18 -39.46
N GLY A 500 47.24 27.99 -38.39
CA GLY A 500 46.47 29.25 -38.45
C GLY A 500 45.94 29.80 -37.12
N ASP A 501 46.32 31.03 -36.80
CA ASP A 501 46.35 31.70 -35.48
C ASP A 501 45.25 32.79 -35.29
N SER A 502 45.18 33.39 -34.08
CA SER A 502 44.69 34.75 -33.72
C SER A 502 43.15 35.00 -33.62
N SER A 503 42.56 35.94 -32.85
CA SER A 503 42.92 36.83 -31.71
C SER A 503 41.69 37.72 -31.33
N GLY A 504 41.58 38.18 -30.07
CA GLY A 504 41.27 39.61 -29.74
C GLY A 504 39.88 40.10 -29.23
N GLY A 505 39.86 40.61 -27.97
CA GLY A 505 39.26 41.91 -27.54
C GLY A 505 37.83 41.94 -26.93
N SER A 506 37.57 42.09 -25.62
CA SER A 506 37.65 43.23 -24.64
C SER A 506 36.58 44.36 -24.72
N ARG A 507 35.71 44.45 -23.68
CA ARG A 507 35.47 45.58 -22.71
C ARG A 507 33.99 45.81 -22.25
N VAL A 508 33.87 46.03 -20.93
CA VAL A 508 32.73 46.42 -20.04
C VAL A 508 32.77 47.97 -19.82
N PRO A 509 32.09 48.68 -18.86
CA PRO A 509 30.87 48.46 -18.03
C PRO A 509 29.95 49.72 -17.86
N PHE A 510 28.86 49.66 -17.07
CA PHE A 510 28.35 50.82 -16.29
C PHE A 510 27.57 50.43 -15.01
N HIS A 511 27.59 51.35 -14.05
CA HIS A 511 27.41 51.27 -12.59
C HIS A 511 25.96 51.35 -12.03
N ALA A 512 25.80 50.83 -10.81
CA ALA A 512 24.71 51.07 -9.83
C ALA A 512 24.92 52.35 -8.97
N PRO A 513 23.95 52.73 -8.12
CA PRO A 513 24.14 52.64 -6.64
C PRO A 513 22.86 52.15 -5.90
N GLN A 514 22.84 51.29 -4.86
CA GLN A 514 23.45 51.23 -3.51
C GLN A 514 22.89 52.22 -2.45
N VAL A 515 22.13 51.68 -1.49
CA VAL A 515 22.09 51.94 -0.02
C VAL A 515 21.57 50.61 0.61
N SER A 516 22.36 49.69 1.16
CA SER A 516 23.12 49.65 2.44
C SER A 516 22.22 49.67 3.70
N HIS A 517 22.43 48.94 4.79
CA HIS A 517 23.23 47.75 5.17
C HIS A 517 22.84 47.41 6.63
N SER A 518 22.98 46.14 7.05
CA SER A 518 23.57 45.67 8.33
C SER A 518 23.03 44.25 8.62
N SER A 519 23.73 43.17 8.24
CA SER A 519 24.91 42.50 8.87
C SER A 519 24.50 41.60 10.04
N MET A 520 24.99 40.38 10.31
CA MET A 520 26.18 39.59 9.95
C MET A 520 25.91 38.20 10.61
N HIS A 521 26.36 37.01 10.18
CA HIS A 521 27.72 36.57 9.88
C HIS A 521 27.75 35.29 9.02
N SER A 522 28.79 35.24 8.19
CA SER A 522 29.27 34.25 7.22
C SER A 522 30.34 33.31 7.84
N PHE A 523 30.59 32.07 7.36
CA PHE A 523 31.48 31.62 6.26
C PHE A 523 31.72 30.08 6.40
N PRO A 524 32.47 29.36 5.52
CA PRO A 524 32.39 29.24 4.07
C PRO A 524 32.37 27.78 3.56
N TYR A 525 32.07 27.65 2.27
CA TYR A 525 32.19 26.46 1.42
C TYR A 525 33.66 26.12 1.11
N VAL A 526 34.04 24.83 1.09
CA VAL A 526 35.23 24.33 0.38
C VAL A 526 34.82 23.14 -0.48
N ARG A 527 34.95 23.33 -1.79
CA ARG A 527 34.91 22.31 -2.85
C ARG A 527 36.34 21.80 -3.04
N MET A 528 36.56 20.49 -3.00
CA MET A 528 37.76 19.88 -3.59
C MET A 528 37.35 18.72 -4.49
N ASN A 529 37.65 18.89 -5.78
CA ASN A 529 37.81 17.81 -6.74
C ASN A 529 39.17 17.15 -6.47
N GLU A 530 39.25 15.83 -6.55
CA GLU A 530 40.45 15.14 -7.03
C GLU A 530 40.11 13.72 -7.50
N GLU A 531 40.27 13.48 -8.79
CA GLU A 531 40.29 12.17 -9.45
C GLU A 531 41.75 11.69 -9.58
N ARG A 532 41.94 10.35 -9.51
CA ARG A 532 43.14 9.53 -9.86
C ARG A 532 44.28 9.56 -8.82
N ALA A 533 44.90 8.45 -8.40
CA ALA A 533 45.25 7.22 -9.10
C ALA A 533 45.71 6.08 -8.13
N TYR A 534 45.91 4.87 -8.71
CA TYR A 534 46.62 3.67 -8.21
C TYR A 534 45.83 2.69 -7.31
N ARG A 535 45.27 1.58 -7.83
CA ARG A 535 45.85 0.29 -8.30
C ARG A 535 46.64 -0.51 -7.24
N ASP A 536 46.10 -1.71 -7.00
CA ASP A 536 46.80 -2.99 -6.77
C ASP A 536 47.22 -3.34 -5.33
N ARG A 537 46.51 -4.28 -4.68
CA ARG A 537 46.97 -5.69 -4.56
C ARG A 537 46.18 -6.51 -3.53
N SER A 538 45.80 -7.68 -4.01
CA SER A 538 45.48 -8.91 -3.28
C SER A 538 46.63 -9.42 -2.40
N HIS A 539 46.26 -10.26 -1.42
CA HIS A 539 47.07 -11.11 -0.52
C HIS A 539 47.35 -10.52 0.88
N PHE A 540 46.71 -11.06 1.92
CA PHE A 540 47.30 -12.15 2.71
C PHE A 540 46.30 -12.77 3.69
N ARG A 541 46.46 -14.08 3.86
CA ARG A 541 45.63 -15.03 4.61
C ARG A 541 46.24 -15.24 6.00
N ASN A 542 45.38 -15.42 7.01
CA ASN A 542 45.54 -16.16 8.28
C ASN A 542 46.94 -16.24 8.96
N LYS A 543 46.99 -15.82 10.23
CA LYS A 543 47.51 -16.60 11.38
C LYS A 543 47.58 -15.73 12.64
N TYR A 544 46.87 -16.11 13.70
CA TYR A 544 47.32 -15.85 15.07
C TYR A 544 47.17 -17.12 15.90
N ARG A 545 48.30 -17.57 16.47
CA ARG A 545 48.41 -18.55 17.56
C ARG A 545 48.88 -17.80 18.82
N PRO A 546 48.66 -18.37 20.02
CA PRO A 546 48.67 -17.65 21.31
C PRO A 546 50.04 -17.68 22.04
N CYS A 547 50.20 -16.82 23.05
CA CYS A 547 51.36 -16.77 23.96
C CYS A 547 50.96 -17.02 25.44
N PRO A 548 51.89 -17.43 26.34
CA PRO A 548 51.65 -18.42 27.39
C PRO A 548 51.75 -17.92 28.86
N LYS A 549 51.42 -18.83 29.78
CA LYS A 549 51.34 -18.74 31.26
C LYS A 549 52.69 -18.74 32.00
N ALA A 550 52.71 -18.17 33.22
CA ALA A 550 53.44 -18.60 34.43
C ALA A 550 52.82 -17.90 35.68
N GLU A 551 52.15 -18.60 36.61
CA GLU A 551 52.59 -19.08 37.96
C GLU A 551 52.88 -17.95 38.99
N ARG A 552 52.35 -17.90 40.24
CA ARG A 552 52.24 -18.92 41.31
C ARG A 552 51.16 -18.64 42.40
N ASP A 553 50.65 -19.74 42.96
CA ASP A 553 50.34 -20.12 44.36
C ASP A 553 49.48 -19.30 45.34
N GLY A 554 48.48 -19.98 45.95
CA GLY A 554 48.14 -19.81 47.38
C GLY A 554 46.68 -19.93 47.86
N SER A 555 46.21 -21.17 48.10
CA SER A 555 45.23 -21.63 49.13
C SER A 555 43.75 -21.15 49.20
N SER A 556 42.86 -22.10 48.87
CA SER A 556 41.64 -22.59 49.60
C SER A 556 40.52 -21.62 50.08
N LEU A 557 39.31 -21.76 49.53
CA LEU A 557 38.12 -22.39 50.18
C LEU A 557 36.81 -22.17 49.39
N SER A 558 36.05 -23.26 49.25
CA SER A 558 34.60 -23.43 49.00
C SER A 558 33.84 -22.60 47.95
N SER A 559 33.47 -23.34 46.90
CA SER A 559 32.28 -23.32 46.03
C SER A 559 31.00 -22.64 46.53
N GLU A 560 30.45 -21.75 45.71
CA GLU A 560 29.18 -21.89 44.96
C GLU A 560 28.79 -20.52 44.36
N GLU A 561 28.69 -20.44 43.02
CA GLU A 561 27.66 -19.71 42.25
C GLU A 561 28.12 -19.42 40.80
N LEU A 562 27.18 -19.58 39.86
CA LEU A 562 27.04 -18.81 38.61
C LEU A 562 28.12 -18.95 37.51
N SER A 563 27.76 -19.64 36.43
CA SER A 563 27.44 -19.02 35.13
C SER A 563 27.74 -19.95 33.96
N SER A 564 26.72 -20.17 33.13
CA SER A 564 26.86 -20.11 31.67
C SER A 564 25.48 -20.11 31.04
N VAL A 565 25.02 -18.91 30.69
CA VAL A 565 24.06 -18.68 29.62
C VAL A 565 24.77 -19.03 28.32
N SER A 566 24.22 -19.96 27.54
CA SER A 566 24.54 -20.15 26.13
C SER A 566 23.26 -20.08 25.32
N LEU A 567 23.28 -19.21 24.32
CA LEU A 567 22.31 -19.05 23.24
C LEU A 567 21.97 -20.40 22.61
N ILE A 568 20.68 -20.68 22.43
CA ILE A 568 20.15 -21.81 21.64
C ILE A 568 19.45 -21.20 20.42
N ASP A 569 19.87 -21.66 19.24
CA ASP A 569 19.27 -21.40 17.93
C ASP A 569 17.93 -22.15 17.82
N ASN A 570 16.86 -21.44 17.47
CA ASN A 570 15.47 -21.88 17.63
C ASN A 570 14.81 -22.58 16.43
N ASP A 571 15.55 -22.97 15.39
CA ASP A 571 14.92 -23.49 14.15
C ASP A 571 14.93 -25.02 14.02
N LYS A 572 15.53 -25.77 14.95
CA LYS A 572 15.59 -27.25 14.88
C LYS A 572 14.67 -28.00 15.82
N ASP A 573 14.12 -27.33 16.83
CA ASP A 573 13.30 -27.98 17.86
C ASP A 573 11.78 -27.90 17.57
N MET A 574 11.37 -27.21 16.49
CA MET A 574 9.96 -27.09 16.08
C MET A 574 9.45 -28.31 15.29
N GLU A 575 10.27 -28.93 14.44
CA GLU A 575 9.87 -30.14 13.69
C GLU A 575 9.72 -31.37 14.62
N GLU A 576 10.50 -31.45 15.70
CA GLU A 576 10.48 -32.61 16.61
C GLU A 576 9.29 -32.62 17.58
N ILE A 577 8.59 -31.48 17.72
CA ILE A 577 7.41 -31.34 18.59
C ILE A 577 6.11 -31.64 17.82
N GLU A 578 6.04 -31.30 16.54
CA GLU A 578 4.88 -31.64 15.69
C GLU A 578 4.75 -33.14 15.44
N GLU A 579 5.87 -33.88 15.32
CA GLU A 579 5.85 -35.33 15.10
C GLU A 579 5.42 -36.13 16.34
N ARG A 580 5.56 -35.56 17.55
CA ARG A 580 5.12 -36.20 18.81
C ARG A 580 3.63 -36.05 19.10
N ALA A 581 2.95 -35.05 18.52
CA ALA A 581 1.51 -34.88 18.70
C ALA A 581 0.68 -35.81 17.78
N ALA A 582 1.28 -36.34 16.70
CA ALA A 582 0.60 -37.18 15.71
C ALA A 582 0.64 -38.70 15.99
N SER A 583 1.40 -39.17 16.99
CA SER A 583 1.64 -40.62 17.21
C SER A 583 0.84 -41.26 18.35
N SER A 584 -0.05 -40.54 19.04
CA SER A 584 -0.90 -41.12 20.08
C SER A 584 -2.37 -41.18 19.68
N ASN A 585 -2.72 -42.03 18.71
CA ASN A 585 -4.07 -42.58 18.53
C ASN A 585 -4.11 -43.84 17.64
N SER A 586 -3.95 -45.00 18.26
CA SER A 586 -4.53 -46.33 17.94
C SER A 586 -3.88 -47.31 18.94
N SER A 587 -4.55 -48.16 19.71
CA SER A 587 -5.61 -49.11 19.35
C SER A 587 -6.20 -49.79 20.61
N ASP A 588 -7.51 -50.07 20.51
CA ASP A 588 -8.27 -51.25 20.98
C ASP A 588 -8.73 -51.48 22.44
N ASP A 589 -10.06 -51.66 22.49
CA ASP A 589 -10.96 -52.19 23.52
C ASP A 589 -10.59 -53.57 24.07
N MET A 590 -10.89 -53.81 25.35
CA MET A 590 -11.57 -55.02 25.83
C MET A 590 -12.09 -54.82 27.27
N ALA A 591 -13.36 -55.15 27.46
CA ALA A 591 -14.12 -54.98 28.70
C ALA A 591 -13.93 -56.13 29.71
N SER A 592 -13.88 -55.80 31.02
CA SER A 592 -14.62 -56.51 32.08
C SER A 592 -14.43 -55.87 33.47
N ASP A 593 -15.58 -55.59 34.09
CA ASP A 593 -15.99 -55.04 35.40
C ASP A 593 -15.38 -55.71 36.69
N PRO A 594 -15.80 -55.36 37.94
CA PRO A 594 -15.55 -54.16 38.80
C PRO A 594 -14.75 -54.48 40.08
N ARG A 595 -14.30 -53.43 40.83
CA ARG A 595 -14.53 -53.20 42.30
C ARG A 595 -13.43 -52.38 43.04
N ILE A 596 -13.93 -51.48 43.91
CA ILE A 596 -13.49 -51.16 45.29
C ILE A 596 -12.46 -50.02 45.55
N ALA A 597 -12.99 -48.99 46.23
CA ALA A 597 -12.50 -48.22 47.39
C ALA A 597 -11.35 -47.18 47.27
N THR A 598 -11.74 -45.92 47.53
CA THR A 598 -11.18 -44.96 48.50
C THR A 598 -9.77 -45.23 49.06
N THR A 599 -8.87 -44.27 48.87
CA THR A 599 -8.27 -43.48 49.97
C THR A 599 -7.78 -42.14 49.44
#